data_AF-A0AA44IGD1-F1
#
_entry.id   AF-A0AA44IGD1-F1
#
_cell.length_a   1.000
_cell.length_b   1.000
_cell.length_c   1.000
_cell.angle_alpha   90.00
_cell.angle_beta   90.00
_cell.angle_gamma   90.00
#
_symmetry.space_group_name_H-M   'P 1'
#
loop_
_entity.id
_entity.type
_entity.pdbx_description
1 polymer ?
#
loop_
_entity_poly.entity_id
_entity_poly.type
_entity_poly.pdbx_seq_one_letter_code
_entity_poly.pdbx_strand_id
1 'polypeptide(L)' 'MEMNTQDCLKKALLDTQEKVRDFMQYADSVDDKELSKCFKEFAEEEGLQAQKLQKQIERFQ' A
#
# COMPACT_ATOMS: atom_id res chain seq x y z
N MET A 1 12.25 -14.90 15.88
CA MET A 1 11.17 -14.33 16.71
C MET A 1 9.87 -14.68 16.02
N GLU A 2 8.88 -15.20 16.74
CA GLU A 2 7.52 -15.35 16.19
C GLU A 2 6.90 -13.95 16.07
N MET A 3 6.34 -13.62 14.90
CA MET A 3 5.61 -12.36 14.72
C MET A 3 4.29 -12.44 15.49
N ASN A 4 4.03 -11.46 16.35
CA ASN A 4 2.72 -11.32 16.97
C ASN A 4 1.75 -10.60 16.02
N THR A 5 0.46 -10.56 16.36
CA THR A 5 -0.58 -9.92 15.55
C THR A 5 -0.27 -8.45 15.22
N GLN A 6 0.30 -7.68 16.15
CA GLN A 6 0.66 -6.28 15.91
C GLN A 6 1.82 -6.17 14.92
N ASP A 7 2.81 -7.07 14.98
CA ASP A 7 3.92 -7.10 14.03
C ASP A 7 3.41 -7.44 12.63
N CYS A 8 2.48 -8.39 12.50
CA CYS A 8 1.81 -8.71 11.24
C CYS A 8 1.11 -7.49 10.63
N LEU A 9 0.34 -6.75 11.44
CA LEU A 9 -0.40 -5.57 10.97
C LEU A 9 0.53 -4.43 10.55
N LYS A 10 1.58 -4.16 11.34
CA LYS A 10 2.57 -3.11 11.02
C LYS A 10 3.32 -3.44 9.75
N LYS A 11 3.73 -4.71 9.58
CA LYS A 11 4.40 -5.16 8.35
C LYS A 11 3.47 -5.04 7.14
N ALA A 12 2.24 -5.52 7.25
CA ALA A 12 1.26 -5.39 6.17
C ALA A 12 0.99 -3.93 5.79
N LEU A 13 0.91 -3.02 6.77
CA LEU A 13 0.76 -1.59 6.50
C LEU A 13 1.96 -1.02 5.75
N LEU A 14 3.19 -1.34 6.20
CA LEU A 14 4.42 -0.88 5.56
C LEU A 14 4.51 -1.38 4.11
N ASP A 15 4.32 -2.69 3.91
CA ASP A 15 4.39 -3.31 2.58
C ASP A 15 3.35 -2.69 1.62
N THR A 16 2.12 -2.42 2.10
CA THR A 16 1.09 -1.74 1.30
C THR A 16 1.48 -0.29 0.99
N GLN A 17 2.05 0.45 1.95
CA GLN A 17 2.53 1.82 1.70
C GLN A 17 3.70 1.85 0.68
N GLU A 18 4.58 0.85 0.72
CA GLU A 18 5.65 0.71 -0.28
C GLU A 18 5.07 0.50 -1.68
N LYS A 19 4.05 -0.36 -1.84
CA LYS A 19 3.37 -0.53 -3.13
C LYS A 19 2.74 0.75 -3.66
N VAL A 20 2.14 1.58 -2.80
CA VAL A 20 1.60 2.89 -3.21
C VAL A 20 2.71 3.73 -3.86
N ARG A 21 3.86 3.84 -3.18
CA ARG A 21 5.02 4.58 -3.69
C ARG A 21 5.53 3.97 -5.00
N ASP A 22 5.66 2.66 -5.07
CA ASP A 22 6.21 1.97 -6.22
C ASP A 22 5.29 2.10 -7.44
N PHE A 23 3.97 1.94 -7.28
CA PHE A 23 3.01 2.17 -8.36
C PHE A 23 2.99 3.61 -8.84
N MET A 24 3.07 4.60 -7.94
CA MET A 24 3.20 6.01 -8.34
C MET A 24 4.49 6.24 -9.14
N GLN A 25 5.62 5.67 -8.71
CA GLN A 25 6.88 5.75 -9.44
C GLN A 25 6.78 5.09 -10.82
N TYR A 26 6.14 3.92 -10.93
CA TYR A 26 5.93 3.25 -12.22
C TYR A 26 5.04 4.09 -13.14
N ALA A 27 3.96 4.67 -12.61
CA ALA A 27 3.08 5.53 -13.38
C ALA A 27 3.80 6.75 -13.99
N ASP A 28 4.82 7.27 -13.31
CA ASP A 28 5.65 8.38 -13.80
C ASP A 28 6.77 7.93 -14.75
N SER A 29 7.14 6.64 -14.74
CA SER A 29 8.26 6.09 -15.51
C SER A 29 7.85 5.45 -16.84
N VAL A 30 6.57 5.13 -17.03
CA VAL A 30 6.06 4.49 -18.25
C VAL A 30 5.48 5.49 -19.24
N ASP A 31 5.79 5.31 -20.53
CA ASP A 31 5.28 6.17 -21.61
C ASP A 31 3.84 5.84 -22.02
N ASP A 32 3.41 4.60 -21.82
CA ASP A 32 2.06 4.16 -22.15
C ASP A 32 1.03 4.80 -21.20
N LYS A 33 0.10 5.57 -21.76
CA LYS A 33 -0.87 6.35 -20.98
C LYS A 33 -1.91 5.48 -20.29
N GLU A 34 -2.31 4.37 -20.89
CA GLU A 34 -3.28 3.45 -20.28
C GLU A 34 -2.64 2.70 -19.12
N LEU A 35 -1.38 2.27 -19.28
CA LEU A 35 -0.61 1.64 -18.22
C LEU A 35 -0.28 2.62 -17.07
N SER A 36 0.08 3.87 -17.38
CA SER A 36 0.27 4.92 -16.36
C SER A 36 -1.01 5.16 -15.56
N LYS A 37 -2.18 5.19 -16.22
CA LYS A 37 -3.48 5.29 -15.56
C LYS A 37 -3.77 4.07 -14.67
N CYS A 38 -3.50 2.87 -15.16
CA CYS A 38 -3.66 1.62 -14.42
C CYS A 38 -2.83 1.61 -13.13
N PHE A 39 -1.56 2.02 -13.18
CA PHE A 39 -0.73 2.12 -11.97
C PHE A 39 -1.23 3.16 -10.97
N LYS A 40 -1.77 4.29 -11.44
CA LYS A 40 -2.39 5.29 -10.54
C LYS A 40 -3.63 4.73 -9.84
N GLU A 41 -4.45 3.95 -10.53
CA GLU A 41 -5.60 3.26 -9.93
C GLU A 41 -5.15 2.25 -8.86
N PHE A 42 -4.11 1.46 -9.14
CA PHE A 42 -3.55 0.53 -8.15
C PHE A 42 -2.96 1.25 -6.93
N ALA A 43 -2.28 2.38 -7.12
CA ALA A 43 -1.78 3.19 -6.02
C ALA A 43 -2.92 3.72 -5.13
N GLU A 44 -4.04 4.12 -5.72
CA GLU A 44 -5.22 4.55 -4.97
C GLU A 44 -5.84 3.40 -4.17
N GLU A 45 -6.00 2.22 -4.78
CA GLU A 45 -6.52 1.02 -4.12
C GLU A 45 -5.66 0.56 -2.94
N GLU A 46 -4.34 0.49 -3.12
CA GLU A 46 -3.39 0.17 -2.04
C GLU A 46 -3.42 1.28 -0.96
N GLY A 47 -3.62 2.55 -1.33
CA GLY A 47 -3.81 3.65 -0.37
C GLY A 47 -5.06 3.47 0.51
N LEU A 48 -6.17 3.05 -0.09
CA LEU A 48 -7.39 2.69 0.66
C LEU A 48 -7.18 1.47 1.56
N GLN A 49 -6.40 0.50 1.11
CA GLN A 49 -6.01 -0.67 1.91
C GLN A 49 -5.12 -0.27 3.10
N ALA A 50 -4.14 0.61 2.90
CA ALA A 50 -3.29 1.14 3.97
C ALA A 50 -4.14 1.81 5.06
N GLN A 51 -5.13 2.61 4.67
CA GLN A 51 -6.02 3.27 5.62
C GLN A 51 -6.83 2.26 6.45
N LYS A 52 -7.29 1.16 5.83
CA LYS A 52 -8.01 0.09 6.54
C LYS A 52 -7.09 -0.64 7.53
N LEU A 53 -5.84 -0.90 7.16
CA LEU A 53 -4.83 -1.53 8.03
C LEU A 53 -4.49 -0.64 9.21
N GLN A 54 -4.28 0.66 8.98
CA GLN A 54 -4.05 1.66 10.02
C GLN A 54 -5.19 1.66 11.06
N LYS A 55 -6.45 1.64 10.60
CA LYS A 55 -7.63 1.52 11.49
C LYS A 55 -7.63 0.21 12.30
N GLN A 56 -7.12 -0.90 11.76
CA GLN A 56 -6.99 -2.13 12.56
C GLN A 56 -5.90 -1.99 13.62
N ILE A 57 -4.75 -1.41 13.28
CA ILE A 57 -3.68 -1.16 14.26
C ILE A 57 -4.20 -0.35 15.44
N GLU A 58 -4.96 0.73 15.18
CA GLU A 58 -5.58 1.55 16.22
C GLU A 58 -6.58 0.79 17.10
N ARG A 59 -7.23 -0.25 16.58
CA ARG A 59 -8.13 -1.12 17.37
C ARG A 59 -7.37 -2.11 18.28
N PHE A 60 -6.11 -2.40 17.98
CA PHE A 60 -5.25 -3.31 18.76
C PHE A 60 -4.26 -2.56 19.67
N GLN A 61 -4.33 -1.22 19.72
CA GLN A 61 -3.60 -0.37 20.66
C GLN A 61 -4.43 -0.10 21.92
#